data_AF-A0A9P0M489-F1
#
_entry.id   AF-A0A9P0M489-F1
#
_cell.length_a   1.000
_cell.length_b   1.000
_cell.length_c   1.000
_cell.angle_alpha   90.00
_cell.angle_beta   90.00
_cell.angle_gamma   90.00
#
_symmetry.space_group_name_H-M   'P 1'
#
loop_
_entity.id
_entity.type
_entity.pdbx_description
1 polymer ?
#
loop_
_entity_poly.entity_id
_entity_poly.type
_entity_poly.pdbx_seq_one_letter_code
_entity_poly.pdbx_strand_id
1 'polypeptide(L)'
;MGDQIKKYYFANLEKMSSDEHMNEDVQDIACPRLVLEYNKHMGYVDKLDMLKSIYELDRKSKKWWLRIFWYLLDISLVNAYIIFENRNTTTKSGKCMTLKDFKLAVCLGLIGADENIPKKGRISSVQQNTFKANVPQEIRYDSCAHMPIDGSSRRCAYCSSTSSPHRTKWICSR
;
A
#
# COMPACT_ATOMS: atom_id res chain seq x y z
N MET A 1 -23.30 5.34 2.17
CA MET A 1 -23.27 5.69 3.61
C MET A 1 -23.74 7.12 3.86
N GLY A 2 -23.40 8.11 3.02
CA GLY A 2 -23.90 9.49 3.13
C GLY A 2 -25.42 9.68 2.89
N ASP A 3 -26.06 8.82 2.08
CA ASP A 3 -27.50 8.91 1.83
C ASP A 3 -28.36 8.46 3.02
N GLN A 4 -27.86 7.55 3.85
CA GLN A 4 -28.54 7.14 5.08
C GLN A 4 -28.47 8.21 6.17
N ILE A 5 -27.39 9.01 6.22
CA ILE A 5 -27.21 10.10 7.18
C ILE A 5 -28.12 11.28 6.84
N LYS A 6 -28.26 11.62 5.55
CA LYS A 6 -29.27 12.60 5.09
C LYS A 6 -30.66 12.15 5.48
N LYS A 7 -31.02 10.88 5.21
CA LYS A 7 -32.32 10.32 5.61
C LYS A 7 -32.54 10.36 7.12
N TYR A 8 -31.52 10.14 7.94
CA TYR A 8 -31.61 10.19 9.40
C TYR A 8 -31.88 11.60 9.93
N TYR A 9 -31.23 12.63 9.37
CA TYR A 9 -31.48 14.02 9.77
C TYR A 9 -32.85 14.53 9.30
N PHE A 10 -33.29 14.17 8.09
CA PHE A 10 -34.63 14.51 7.61
C PHE A 10 -35.73 13.71 8.33
N ALA A 11 -35.53 12.41 8.63
CA ALA A 11 -36.51 11.59 9.35
C ALA A 11 -36.59 11.87 10.87
N ASN A 12 -35.52 12.39 11.49
CA ASN A 12 -35.56 12.82 12.89
C ASN A 12 -36.24 14.19 13.06
N LEU A 13 -36.28 15.02 12.01
CA LEU A 13 -37.16 16.20 11.98
C LEU A 13 -38.64 15.78 11.89
N GLU A 14 -38.95 14.73 11.12
CA GLU A 14 -40.31 14.17 11.02
C GLU A 14 -40.76 13.40 12.28
N LYS A 15 -39.85 12.88 13.11
CA LYS A 15 -40.20 12.17 14.36
C LYS A 15 -40.31 13.08 15.59
N MET A 16 -39.75 14.28 15.55
CA MET A 16 -39.99 15.31 16.58
C MET A 16 -41.37 15.95 16.46
N SER A 17 -42.15 15.61 15.43
CA SER A 17 -43.54 16.06 15.24
C SER A 17 -44.59 15.02 15.64
N SER A 18 -44.21 13.87 16.23
CA SER A 18 -45.15 12.79 16.56
C SER A 18 -45.37 12.55 18.05
N ASP A 19 -44.86 13.41 18.93
CA ASP A 19 -45.27 13.45 20.32
C ASP A 19 -45.87 14.83 20.63
N GLU A 20 -47.18 14.81 20.93
CA GLU A 20 -48.05 15.90 21.40
C GLU A 20 -48.72 16.79 20.33
N HIS A 21 -49.98 16.43 20.01
CA HIS A 21 -51.09 17.25 19.53
C HIS A 21 -50.79 18.73 19.20
N MET A 22 -50.48 19.05 17.94
CA MET A 22 -50.76 20.36 17.33
C MET A 22 -51.10 20.17 15.85
N ASN A 23 -52.26 20.69 15.43
CA ASN A 23 -52.53 20.97 14.02
C ASN A 23 -51.58 22.12 13.62
N GLU A 24 -50.46 21.81 12.98
CA GLU A 24 -49.60 22.83 12.38
C GLU A 24 -49.33 22.47 10.93
N ASP A 25 -49.74 23.36 10.04
CA ASP A 25 -49.42 23.34 8.62
C ASP A 25 -47.91 23.09 8.47
N VAL A 26 -47.53 22.03 7.74
CA VAL A 26 -46.12 21.73 7.44
C VAL A 26 -45.58 22.87 6.59
N GLN A 27 -44.92 23.82 7.25
CA GLN A 27 -44.38 25.01 6.61
C GLN A 27 -42.92 24.74 6.27
N ASP A 28 -42.58 24.84 4.98
CA ASP A 28 -41.19 24.73 4.52
C ASP A 28 -40.39 25.95 5.03
N ILE A 29 -39.59 25.73 6.07
CA ILE A 29 -38.72 26.75 6.65
C ILE A 29 -37.39 26.75 5.89
N ALA A 30 -37.02 27.91 5.35
CA ALA A 30 -35.75 28.07 4.67
C ALA A 30 -34.58 27.79 5.63
N CYS A 31 -33.75 26.79 5.30
CA CYS A 31 -32.59 26.43 6.11
C CYS A 31 -31.62 27.62 6.23
N PRO A 32 -31.21 28.01 7.46
CA PRO A 32 -30.27 29.10 7.65
C PRO A 32 -28.95 28.84 6.90
N ARG A 33 -28.43 29.88 6.23
CA ARG A 33 -27.17 29.80 5.46
C ARG A 33 -26.00 29.22 6.26
N LEU A 34 -25.96 29.50 7.56
CA LEU A 34 -24.93 28.98 8.48
C LEU A 34 -24.94 27.43 8.55
N VAL A 35 -26.13 26.83 8.60
CA VAL A 35 -26.30 25.37 8.67
C VAL A 35 -25.92 24.72 7.35
N LEU A 36 -26.26 25.36 6.22
CA LEU A 36 -25.84 24.91 4.89
C LEU A 36 -24.32 24.90 4.74
N GLU A 37 -23.64 25.98 5.17
CA GLU A 37 -22.18 26.09 5.06
C GLU A 37 -21.47 25.08 5.96
N TYR A 38 -21.98 24.86 7.18
CA TYR A 38 -21.47 23.82 8.07
C TYR A 38 -21.59 22.43 7.43
N ASN A 39 -22.78 22.06 6.96
CA ASN A 39 -23.03 20.74 6.36
C ASN A 39 -22.23 20.51 5.08
N LYS A 40 -21.92 21.57 4.34
CA LYS A 40 -21.07 21.50 3.15
C LYS A 40 -19.63 21.11 3.48
N HIS A 41 -19.10 21.51 4.63
CA HIS A 41 -17.70 21.36 5.01
C HIS A 41 -17.43 20.33 6.12
N MET A 42 -18.46 19.91 6.86
CA MET A 42 -18.35 18.97 7.99
C MET A 42 -17.60 17.67 7.63
N GLY A 43 -17.80 17.13 6.43
CA GLY A 43 -17.25 15.83 6.03
C GLY A 43 -15.78 15.83 5.58
N TYR A 44 -15.05 16.94 5.68
CA TYR A 44 -13.65 16.96 5.23
C TYR A 44 -12.72 16.11 6.09
N VAL A 45 -12.94 16.08 7.40
CA VAL A 45 -12.17 15.22 8.31
C VAL A 45 -12.45 13.75 8.01
N ASP A 46 -13.73 13.39 7.86
CA ASP A 46 -14.14 12.01 7.52
C ASP A 46 -13.55 11.55 6.18
N LYS A 47 -13.43 12.44 5.20
CA LYS A 47 -12.78 12.12 3.91
C LYS A 47 -11.30 11.81 4.09
N LEU A 48 -10.58 12.59 4.92
CA LEU A 48 -9.17 12.32 5.21
C LEU A 48 -9.01 10.98 5.93
N ASP A 49 -9.85 10.71 6.93
CA ASP A 49 -9.84 9.45 7.67
C ASP A 49 -10.18 8.24 6.79
N MET A 50 -11.15 8.40 5.88
CA MET A 50 -11.48 7.41 4.86
C MET A 50 -10.28 7.16 3.93
N LEU A 51 -9.68 8.20 3.34
CA LEU A 51 -8.54 8.04 2.43
C LEU A 51 -7.32 7.43 3.11
N LYS A 52 -7.07 7.78 4.37
CA LYS A 52 -6.03 7.19 5.19
C LYS A 52 -6.28 5.70 5.43
N SER A 53 -7.49 5.33 5.86
CA SER A 53 -7.82 3.94 6.23
C SER A 53 -7.79 2.95 5.05
N ILE A 54 -8.06 3.39 3.82
CA ILE A 54 -8.09 2.50 2.64
C ILE A 54 -6.71 1.86 2.35
N TYR A 55 -5.62 2.62 2.52
CA TYR A 55 -4.25 2.15 2.27
C TYR A 55 -3.31 2.56 3.41
N GLU A 56 -3.70 2.24 4.65
CA GLU A 56 -2.98 2.67 5.84
C GLU A 56 -1.57 2.08 5.95
N LEU A 57 -0.61 2.90 6.38
CA LEU A 57 0.78 2.49 6.65
C LEU A 57 0.98 2.14 8.13
N ASP A 58 0.22 1.20 8.68
CA ASP A 58 0.42 0.75 10.07
C ASP A 58 1.49 -0.35 10.16
N ARG A 59 2.45 -0.17 11.07
CA ARG A 59 3.51 -1.14 11.34
C ARG A 59 3.64 -1.36 12.84
N LYS A 60 3.61 -2.64 13.24
CA LYS A 60 3.88 -3.04 14.63
C LYS A 60 5.30 -2.63 15.03
N SER A 61 5.40 -1.84 16.10
CA SER A 61 6.66 -1.37 16.65
C SER A 61 6.60 -1.38 18.18
N LYS A 62 7.73 -1.67 18.82
CA LYS A 62 7.89 -1.57 20.28
C LYS A 62 8.07 -0.11 20.74
N LYS A 63 8.49 0.79 19.85
CA LYS A 63 8.72 2.20 20.15
C LYS A 63 7.46 3.01 19.80
N TRP A 64 6.86 3.66 20.79
CA TRP A 64 5.59 4.40 20.62
C TRP A 64 5.69 5.56 19.62
N TRP A 65 6.82 6.27 19.57
CA TRP A 65 7.01 7.40 18.66
C TRP A 65 6.99 7.01 17.19
N LEU A 66 7.33 5.75 16.84
CA LEU A 66 7.25 5.28 15.46
C LEU A 66 5.81 5.29 14.94
N ARG A 67 4.81 5.09 15.80
CA ARG A 67 3.40 5.22 15.41
C ARG A 67 3.05 6.63 14.95
N ILE A 68 3.58 7.65 15.63
CA ILE A 68 3.40 9.05 15.24
C ILE A 68 4.09 9.32 13.90
N PHE A 69 5.31 8.82 13.72
CA PHE A 69 6.04 8.97 12.46
C PHE A 69 5.27 8.38 11.27
N TRP A 70 4.77 7.14 11.38
CA TRP A 70 4.00 6.49 10.31
C TRP A 70 2.69 7.24 10.04
N TYR A 71 2.01 7.73 11.08
CA TYR A 71 0.81 8.54 10.95
C TYR A 71 1.06 9.84 10.16
N LEU A 72 2.13 10.58 10.49
CA LEU A 72 2.50 11.81 9.79
C LEU A 72 2.85 11.54 8.32
N LEU A 73 3.56 10.44 8.05
CA LEU A 73 3.91 10.04 6.69
C LEU A 73 2.65 9.72 5.88
N ASP A 74 1.70 8.99 6.45
CA ASP A 74 0.47 8.62 5.74
C ASP A 74 -0.41 9.84 5.43
N ILE A 75 -0.56 10.78 6.38
CA ILE A 75 -1.26 12.05 6.14
C ILE A 75 -0.55 12.86 5.06
N SER A 76 0.78 12.91 5.06
CA SER A 76 1.53 13.65 4.05
C SER A 76 1.27 13.12 2.63
N LEU A 77 1.14 11.79 2.48
CA LEU A 77 0.80 11.15 1.20
C LEU A 77 -0.63 11.46 0.76
N VAL A 78 -1.61 11.42 1.68
CA VAL A 78 -3.00 11.78 1.39
C VAL A 78 -3.11 13.24 0.96
N ASN A 79 -2.41 14.15 1.66
CA ASN A 79 -2.38 15.57 1.30
C ASN A 79 -1.74 15.80 -0.07
N ALA A 80 -0.63 15.10 -0.36
CA ALA A 80 0.01 15.16 -1.68
C ALA A 80 -0.92 14.64 -2.79
N TYR A 81 -1.69 13.57 -2.53
CA TYR A 81 -2.68 13.04 -3.47
C TYR A 81 -3.80 14.05 -3.76
N ILE A 82 -4.33 14.74 -2.75
CA ILE A 82 -5.35 15.79 -2.93
C ILE A 82 -4.82 16.92 -3.82
N ILE A 83 -3.58 17.36 -3.59
CA ILE A 83 -2.94 18.40 -4.42
C ILE A 83 -2.75 17.90 -5.86
N PHE A 84 -2.34 16.65 -6.04
CA PHE A 84 -2.17 16.03 -7.34
C PHE A 84 -3.50 15.95 -8.10
N GLU A 85 -4.58 15.51 -7.44
CA GLU A 85 -5.92 15.45 -8.03
C GLU A 85 -6.40 16.85 -8.44
N ASN A 86 -6.24 17.86 -7.58
CA ASN A 86 -6.60 19.26 -7.88
C ASN A 86 -5.79 19.85 -9.06
N ARG A 87 -4.55 19.39 -9.29
CA ARG A 87 -3.73 19.80 -10.43
C ARG A 87 -4.12 19.09 -11.73
N ASN A 88 -4.56 17.84 -11.66
CA ASN A 88 -5.00 17.10 -12.85
C ASN A 88 -6.42 17.44 -13.29
N THR A 89 -7.28 17.91 -12.38
CA THR A 89 -8.61 18.43 -12.78
C THR A 89 -8.50 19.75 -13.54
N THR A 90 -7.48 20.56 -13.25
CA THR A 90 -7.25 21.86 -13.91
C THR A 90 -6.51 21.74 -15.24
N THR A 91 -5.66 20.72 -15.39
CA THR A 91 -4.89 20.45 -16.61
C THR A 91 -5.62 19.34 -17.38
N LYS A 92 -6.22 19.61 -18.54
CA LYS A 92 -7.09 18.72 -19.36
C LYS A 92 -6.55 17.31 -19.74
N SER A 93 -5.46 16.85 -19.16
CA SER A 93 -4.98 15.47 -19.25
C SER A 93 -5.83 14.60 -18.32
N GLY A 94 -6.92 14.03 -18.82
CA GLY A 94 -7.91 13.22 -18.10
C GLY A 94 -7.41 11.87 -17.52
N LYS A 95 -6.15 11.79 -17.07
CA LYS A 95 -5.64 10.64 -16.33
C LYS A 95 -5.98 10.80 -14.84
N CYS A 96 -7.15 10.29 -14.48
CA CYS A 96 -7.48 10.03 -13.08
C CYS A 96 -6.61 8.85 -12.59
N MET A 97 -5.61 9.11 -11.78
CA MET A 97 -4.82 8.07 -11.13
C MET A 97 -5.47 7.71 -9.80
N THR A 98 -5.63 6.42 -9.50
CA THR A 98 -6.19 5.99 -8.22
C THR A 98 -5.22 6.27 -7.07
N LEU A 99 -5.71 6.37 -5.84
CA LEU A 99 -4.86 6.57 -4.65
C LEU A 99 -3.79 5.47 -4.51
N LYS A 100 -4.13 4.23 -4.87
CA LYS A 100 -3.19 3.10 -4.87
C LYS A 100 -2.04 3.34 -5.83
N ASP A 101 -2.38 3.67 -7.07
CA ASP A 101 -1.40 3.88 -8.14
C ASP A 101 -0.53 5.10 -7.84
N PHE A 102 -1.11 6.14 -7.22
CA PHE A 102 -0.36 7.28 -6.71
C PHE A 102 0.67 6.88 -5.66
N LYS A 103 0.26 6.13 -4.62
CA LYS A 103 1.19 5.67 -3.58
C LYS A 103 2.29 4.78 -4.19
N LEU A 104 1.94 3.89 -5.13
CA LEU A 104 2.92 3.05 -5.84
C LEU A 104 3.90 3.89 -6.66
N ALA A 105 3.43 4.87 -7.42
CA ALA A 105 4.28 5.76 -8.21
C ALA A 105 5.26 6.54 -7.32
N VAL A 106 4.79 7.06 -6.18
CA VAL A 106 5.65 7.74 -5.20
C VAL A 106 6.70 6.78 -4.64
N CYS A 107 6.31 5.56 -4.25
CA CYS A 107 7.25 4.56 -3.76
C CYS A 107 8.30 4.19 -4.81
N LEU A 108 7.90 3.95 -6.06
CA LEU A 108 8.82 3.64 -7.16
C LEU A 108 9.80 4.79 -7.43
N GLY A 109 9.30 6.03 -7.45
CA GLY A 109 10.12 7.22 -7.60
C GLY A 109 11.13 7.40 -6.46
N LEU A 110 10.73 7.14 -5.21
CA LEU A 110 11.62 7.21 -4.04
C LEU A 110 12.66 6.09 -4.00
N ILE A 111 12.31 4.89 -4.46
CA ILE A 111 13.25 3.77 -4.61
C ILE A 111 14.24 4.06 -5.76
N GLY A 112 13.91 5.02 -6.63
CA GLY A 112 14.66 5.29 -7.85
C GLY A 112 14.48 4.18 -8.89
N ALA A 113 13.46 3.32 -8.74
CA ALA A 113 13.12 2.22 -9.64
C ALA A 113 12.51 2.73 -10.94
N ASP A 114 13.17 3.71 -11.53
CA ASP A 114 13.07 4.00 -12.95
C ASP A 114 13.53 2.75 -13.71
N GLU A 115 12.99 2.55 -14.92
CA GLU A 115 13.35 1.42 -15.79
C GLU A 115 14.87 1.37 -16.11
N ASN A 116 15.59 2.42 -15.72
CA ASN A 116 17.01 2.64 -15.87
C ASN A 116 17.89 2.19 -14.69
N ILE A 117 17.38 1.60 -13.59
CA ILE A 117 18.30 0.95 -12.64
C ILE A 117 18.85 -0.32 -13.32
N PRO A 118 20.16 -0.40 -13.63
CA PRO A 118 20.73 -1.68 -14.06
C PRO A 118 20.51 -2.67 -12.93
N LYS A 119 19.83 -3.78 -13.19
CA LYS A 119 19.62 -4.88 -12.24
C LYS A 119 20.91 -5.11 -11.47
N LYS A 120 21.04 -4.58 -10.24
CA LYS A 120 22.26 -4.71 -9.45
C LYS A 120 22.20 -6.07 -8.78
N GLY A 121 22.43 -7.06 -9.63
CA GLY A 121 22.57 -8.47 -9.34
C GLY A 121 23.22 -9.07 -10.57
N ARG A 122 24.28 -9.85 -10.37
CA ARG A 122 25.01 -10.48 -11.47
C ARG A 122 24.01 -11.37 -12.22
N ILE A 123 23.66 -11.00 -13.46
CA ILE A 123 22.91 -11.88 -14.36
C ILE A 123 23.76 -13.13 -14.51
N SER A 124 23.34 -14.23 -13.89
CA SER A 124 24.06 -15.49 -14.05
C SER A 124 23.83 -15.96 -15.48
N SER A 125 24.89 -15.94 -16.30
CA SER A 125 24.89 -16.52 -17.65
C SER A 125 24.65 -18.03 -17.67
N VAL A 126 24.63 -18.67 -16.49
CA VAL A 126 24.42 -20.09 -16.34
C VAL A 126 22.95 -20.36 -16.12
N GLN A 127 22.31 -21.00 -17.10
CA GLN A 127 21.00 -21.63 -16.94
C GLN A 127 21.07 -22.57 -15.73
N GLN A 128 20.35 -22.25 -14.67
CA GLN A 128 20.30 -23.12 -13.51
C GLN A 128 19.52 -24.38 -13.86
N ASN A 129 20.11 -25.55 -13.58
CA ASN A 129 19.42 -26.82 -13.74
C ASN A 129 18.29 -26.92 -12.71
N THR A 130 17.04 -26.69 -13.14
CA THR A 130 15.84 -26.75 -12.29
C THR A 130 15.54 -28.15 -11.76
N PHE A 131 16.11 -29.18 -12.39
CA PHE A 131 15.87 -30.60 -12.05
C PHE A 131 16.68 -31.11 -10.85
N LYS A 132 17.55 -30.29 -10.25
CA LYS A 132 18.37 -30.69 -9.10
C LYS A 132 18.19 -29.70 -7.96
N ALA A 133 18.24 -30.18 -6.72
CA ALA A 133 18.30 -29.31 -5.55
C ALA A 133 19.52 -28.39 -5.66
N ASN A 134 19.28 -27.10 -5.86
CA ASN A 134 20.31 -26.06 -5.91
C ASN A 134 20.31 -25.30 -4.58
N VAL A 135 21.50 -25.02 -4.07
CA VAL A 135 21.68 -24.12 -2.93
C VAL A 135 21.58 -22.67 -3.45
N PRO A 136 20.67 -21.85 -2.90
CA PRO A 136 20.56 -20.43 -3.23
C PRO A 136 21.93 -19.72 -3.20
N GLN A 137 22.13 -18.76 -4.10
CA GLN A 137 23.39 -17.99 -4.17
C GLN A 137 23.67 -17.21 -2.88
N GLU A 138 22.61 -16.76 -2.19
CA GLU A 138 22.71 -16.07 -0.90
C GLU A 138 23.44 -16.94 0.14
N ILE A 139 23.04 -18.21 0.27
CA ILE A 139 23.70 -19.14 1.19
C ILE A 139 25.13 -19.39 0.74
N ARG A 140 25.38 -19.62 -0.56
CA ARG A 140 26.71 -19.95 -1.11
C ARG A 140 27.75 -18.83 -0.93
N TYR A 141 27.34 -17.58 -1.05
CA TYR A 141 28.21 -16.41 -0.95
C TYR A 141 28.11 -15.70 0.40
N ASP A 142 27.35 -16.26 1.34
CA ASP A 142 27.33 -15.76 2.70
C ASP A 142 28.74 -15.92 3.30
N SER A 143 29.22 -14.87 3.97
CA SER A 143 30.63 -14.71 4.34
C SER A 143 31.05 -15.72 5.41
N CYS A 144 31.34 -16.95 4.99
CA CYS A 144 31.75 -18.09 5.82
C CYS A 144 30.74 -18.52 6.90
N ALA A 145 29.46 -18.17 6.77
CA ALA A 145 28.42 -18.52 7.76
C ALA A 145 28.15 -20.04 7.86
N HIS A 146 28.53 -20.81 6.84
CA HIS A 146 28.49 -22.28 6.87
C HIS A 146 29.81 -22.87 6.36
N MET A 147 30.32 -23.88 7.04
CA MET A 147 31.51 -24.62 6.63
C MET A 147 31.08 -25.78 5.73
N PRO A 148 31.75 -26.04 4.60
CA PRO A 148 31.43 -27.19 3.76
C PRO A 148 31.70 -28.48 4.53
N ILE A 149 30.75 -29.41 4.44
CA ILE A 149 30.84 -30.74 5.05
C ILE A 149 31.21 -31.74 3.94
N ASP A 150 31.97 -32.77 4.28
CA ASP A 150 32.25 -33.89 3.38
C ASP A 150 31.09 -34.91 3.41
N GLY A 151 30.81 -35.48 2.26
CA GLY A 151 29.78 -36.50 2.14
C GLY A 151 30.06 -37.44 0.99
N SER A 152 29.04 -38.24 0.64
CA SER A 152 29.11 -39.13 -0.50
C SER A 152 29.31 -38.37 -1.82
N SER A 153 30.11 -38.96 -2.72
CA SER A 153 30.40 -38.36 -4.03
C SER A 153 29.11 -38.21 -4.85
N ARG A 154 28.79 -36.98 -5.21
CA ARG A 154 27.60 -36.60 -5.98
C ARG A 154 27.98 -35.71 -7.16
N ARG A 155 27.08 -35.57 -8.15
CA ARG A 155 27.30 -34.67 -9.28
C ARG A 155 27.08 -33.21 -8.83
N CYS A 156 27.96 -32.30 -9.24
CA CYS A 156 27.85 -30.87 -8.93
C CYS A 156 26.57 -30.28 -9.53
N ALA A 157 25.74 -29.62 -8.71
CA ALA A 157 24.49 -29.01 -9.17
C ALA A 157 24.70 -27.86 -10.18
N TYR A 158 25.84 -27.16 -10.08
CA TYR A 158 26.18 -26.02 -10.92
C TYR A 158 26.92 -26.42 -12.21
N CYS A 159 27.95 -27.26 -12.10
CA CYS A 159 28.84 -27.57 -13.24
C CYS A 159 28.48 -28.87 -13.99
N SER A 160 27.76 -29.82 -13.37
CA SER A 160 27.49 -31.11 -14.02
C SER A 160 26.32 -31.03 -14.98
N SER A 161 26.62 -31.18 -16.28
CA SER A 161 25.64 -31.44 -17.32
C SER A 161 25.47 -32.95 -17.56
N THR A 162 24.58 -33.33 -18.48
CA THR A 162 24.43 -34.73 -18.94
C THR A 162 25.64 -35.19 -19.76
N SER A 163 26.23 -34.29 -20.57
CA SER A 163 27.37 -34.57 -21.44
C SER A 163 28.72 -34.57 -20.70
N SER A 164 28.88 -33.73 -19.68
CA SER A 164 30.13 -33.60 -18.91
C SER A 164 29.87 -33.71 -17.39
N PRO A 165 30.01 -34.91 -16.81
CA PRO A 165 29.72 -35.12 -15.40
C PRO A 165 30.87 -34.66 -14.50
N HIS A 166 30.66 -33.58 -13.73
CA HIS A 166 31.56 -33.16 -12.66
C HIS A 166 31.09 -33.68 -11.30
N ARG A 167 31.96 -34.34 -10.52
CA ARG A 167 31.65 -34.89 -9.19
C ARG A 167 32.34 -34.11 -8.07
N THR A 168 31.65 -33.98 -6.94
CA THR A 168 32.17 -33.36 -5.70
C THR A 168 31.81 -34.23 -4.50
N LYS A 169 32.65 -34.21 -3.46
CA LYS A 169 32.35 -34.78 -2.13
C LYS A 169 31.89 -33.72 -1.13
N TRP A 170 32.20 -32.45 -1.39
CA TRP A 170 31.84 -31.31 -0.55
C TRP A 170 30.40 -30.87 -0.77
N ILE A 171 29.72 -30.60 0.34
CA ILE A 171 28.34 -30.11 0.38
C ILE A 171 28.22 -28.91 1.31
N CYS A 172 27.33 -27.98 0.96
CA CYS A 172 26.85 -26.95 1.86
C CYS A 172 25.62 -27.53 2.58
N SER A 173 25.72 -27.75 3.89
CA SER A 173 24.54 -27.98 4.72
C SER A 173 23.76 -26.67 4.80
N ARG A 174 22.45 -26.78 4.63
CA ARG A 174 21.51 -25.66 4.71
C ARG A 174 21.60 -24.94 6.05
#